data_AF-A0A1V1ZGG3-F1
#
_entry.id   AF-A0A1V1ZGG3-F1
#
_cell.length_a   1.000
_cell.length_b   1.000
_cell.length_c   1.000
_cell.angle_alpha   90.00
_cell.angle_beta   90.00
_cell.angle_gamma   90.00
#
_symmetry.space_group_name_H-M   'P 1'
#
loop_
_entity.id
_entity.type
_entity.pdbx_description
1 polymer ?
#
loop_
_entity_poly.entity_id
_entity_poly.type
_entity_poly.pdbx_seq_one_letter_code
_entity_poly.pdbx_strand_id
1 'polypeptide(L)'
;MNFIKSLFLFTIFCQLVSCNLLPSKIQPQTADLGEAIKMNTNKEVMSKVTRKDSLVNFSYQSKISTSIFGGSSSSHTLIVKLFPFENSEFTSNTYLQTRSSEIKNVLDQEMTTLSNFDAINFQLISHNKQIQNIILEL
;
A
#
# COMPACT_ATOMS: atom_id res chain seq x y z
N MET A 1 23.01 15.37 -64.06
CA MET A 1 22.54 14.80 -62.78
C MET A 1 22.88 15.79 -61.68
N ASN A 2 21.91 16.58 -61.20
CA ASN A 2 21.99 17.37 -59.96
C ASN A 2 20.62 18.04 -59.74
N PHE A 3 19.62 17.27 -59.27
CA PHE A 3 18.34 17.84 -58.84
C PHE A 3 17.74 17.16 -57.59
N ILE A 4 18.50 16.26 -56.94
CA ILE A 4 18.06 15.48 -55.78
C ILE A 4 18.93 15.83 -54.56
N LYS A 5 19.17 17.12 -54.32
CA LYS A 5 19.82 17.57 -53.06
C LYS A 5 19.05 18.68 -52.34
N SER A 6 18.01 19.23 -52.96
CA SER A 6 17.23 20.35 -52.39
C SER A 6 15.81 19.96 -51.97
N LEU A 7 15.58 18.70 -51.59
CA LEU A 7 14.30 18.27 -50.99
C LEU A 7 14.48 17.65 -49.59
N PHE A 8 15.70 17.61 -49.06
CA PHE A 8 15.99 17.00 -47.75
C PHE A 8 16.07 18.00 -46.58
N LEU A 9 15.89 19.30 -46.84
CA LEU A 9 16.05 20.36 -45.84
C LEU A 9 14.74 20.94 -45.30
N PHE A 10 13.58 20.48 -45.78
CA PHE A 10 12.29 20.99 -45.29
C PHE A 10 11.59 20.08 -44.26
N THR A 11 12.07 18.86 -44.03
CA THR A 11 11.44 17.92 -43.08
C THR A 11 11.92 18.03 -41.64
N ILE A 12 12.95 18.82 -41.36
CA ILE A 12 13.51 18.94 -39.99
C ILE A 12 12.78 20.00 -39.15
N PHE A 13 12.02 20.92 -39.77
CA PHE A 13 11.38 22.01 -39.04
C PHE A 13 9.99 21.70 -38.47
N CYS A 14 9.36 20.57 -38.84
CA CYS A 14 8.04 20.21 -38.31
C CYS A 14 8.08 19.43 -36.98
N GLN A 15 9.26 19.04 -36.48
CA GLN A 15 9.34 18.29 -35.20
C GLN A 15 9.40 19.18 -33.95
N LEU A 16 9.42 20.51 -34.08
CA LEU A 16 9.60 21.42 -32.95
C LEU A 16 8.32 22.11 -32.43
N VAL A 17 7.15 21.91 -33.06
CA VAL A 17 5.88 22.51 -32.62
C VAL A 17 4.78 21.46 -32.49
N SER A 18 5.11 20.35 -31.84
CA SER A 18 4.10 19.51 -31.17
C SER A 18 4.59 19.16 -29.78
N CYS A 19 5.11 20.16 -29.07
CA CYS A 19 5.02 20.23 -27.61
C CYS A 19 3.56 20.57 -27.25
N ASN A 20 2.63 19.74 -27.71
CA ASN A 20 1.27 19.77 -27.20
C ASN A 20 1.35 19.14 -25.82
N LEU A 21 1.11 19.99 -24.83
CA LEU A 21 0.80 19.64 -23.45
C LEU A 21 0.27 18.21 -23.38
N LEU A 22 1.08 17.30 -22.81
CA LEU A 22 0.48 16.15 -22.16
C LEU A 22 -0.51 16.73 -21.16
N PRO A 23 -1.81 16.37 -21.21
CA PRO A 23 -2.70 16.72 -20.12
C PRO A 23 -2.04 16.17 -18.86
N SER A 24 -1.84 17.05 -17.86
CA SER A 24 -1.46 16.68 -16.51
C SER A 24 -2.31 15.48 -16.13
N LYS A 25 -1.71 14.29 -16.23
CA LYS A 25 -2.39 13.04 -15.95
C LYS A 25 -2.65 13.12 -14.46
N ILE A 26 -3.94 13.24 -14.12
CA ILE A 26 -4.53 13.19 -12.78
C ILE A 26 -3.56 12.42 -11.88
N GLN A 27 -2.90 13.14 -10.97
CA GLN A 27 -2.04 12.51 -9.98
C GLN A 27 -2.86 11.37 -9.38
N PRO A 28 -2.40 10.11 -9.44
CA PRO A 28 -3.10 9.04 -8.74
C PRO A 28 -3.24 9.51 -7.30
N GLN A 29 -4.47 9.57 -6.80
CA GLN A 29 -4.72 9.85 -5.39
C GLN A 29 -3.91 8.83 -4.60
N THR A 30 -2.75 9.26 -4.12
CA THR A 30 -1.95 8.54 -3.13
C THR A 30 -2.92 8.17 -2.02
N ALA A 31 -3.01 6.88 -1.65
CA ALA A 31 -3.97 6.51 -0.61
C ALA A 31 -3.76 7.37 0.62
N ASP A 32 -4.89 7.64 1.25
CA ASP A 32 -4.99 8.64 2.27
C ASP A 32 -4.16 8.21 3.48
N LEU A 33 -2.94 8.75 3.58
CA LEU A 33 -2.11 8.70 4.78
C LEU A 33 -2.94 9.14 6.00
N GLY A 34 -3.97 9.97 5.80
CA GLY A 34 -4.96 10.35 6.80
C GLY A 34 -5.65 9.17 7.48
N GLU A 35 -6.08 8.13 6.75
CA GLU A 35 -6.73 6.96 7.39
C GLU A 35 -5.73 6.09 8.17
N ALA A 36 -4.49 5.95 7.68
CA ALA A 36 -3.45 5.25 8.43
C ALA A 36 -3.02 6.03 9.70
N ILE A 37 -2.90 7.36 9.61
CA ILE A 37 -2.66 8.24 10.75
C ILE A 37 -3.83 8.17 11.72
N LYS A 38 -5.06 8.17 11.22
CA LYS A 38 -6.27 8.02 12.01
C LYS A 38 -6.28 6.69 12.75
N MET A 39 -5.94 5.57 12.11
CA MET A 39 -5.79 4.27 12.81
C MET A 39 -4.74 4.30 13.92
N ASN A 40 -3.55 4.87 13.64
CA ASN A 40 -2.49 4.94 14.63
C ASN A 40 -2.85 5.86 15.82
N THR A 41 -3.74 6.84 15.59
CA THR A 41 -4.25 7.76 16.61
C THR A 41 -5.59 7.31 17.20
N ASN A 42 -6.25 6.29 16.61
CA ASN A 42 -7.54 5.79 17.04
C ASN A 42 -7.37 4.97 18.32
N LYS A 43 -7.54 5.66 19.45
CA LYS A 43 -7.48 5.08 20.79
C LYS A 43 -8.52 3.98 20.99
N GLU A 44 -9.65 4.04 20.28
CA GLU A 44 -10.73 3.06 20.41
C GLU A 44 -10.32 1.71 19.82
N VAL A 45 -9.77 1.70 18.59
CA VAL A 45 -9.18 0.50 17.98
C VAL A 45 -8.09 -0.07 18.90
N MET A 46 -7.17 0.77 19.40
CA MET A 46 -6.08 0.29 20.27
C MET A 46 -6.58 -0.26 21.61
N SER A 47 -7.70 0.27 22.12
CA SER A 47 -8.28 -0.16 23.40
C SER A 47 -9.12 -1.45 23.29
N LYS A 48 -9.71 -1.73 22.12
CA LYS A 48 -10.60 -2.88 21.87
C LYS A 48 -9.86 -4.14 21.44
N VAL A 49 -8.63 -4.02 20.95
CA VAL A 49 -7.72 -5.16 20.77
C VAL A 49 -7.44 -5.75 22.16
N THR A 50 -8.09 -6.87 22.44
CA THR A 50 -8.48 -7.32 23.79
C THR A 50 -7.31 -7.93 24.55
N ARG A 51 -6.29 -8.40 23.83
CA ARG A 51 -5.08 -8.97 24.43
C ARG A 51 -3.95 -7.96 24.47
N LYS A 52 -3.49 -7.68 25.69
CA LYS A 52 -2.29 -6.87 26.00
C LYS A 52 -1.00 -7.70 25.98
N ASP A 53 -1.01 -8.84 25.29
CA ASP A 53 0.13 -9.75 25.13
C ASP A 53 1.06 -9.31 23.98
N SER A 54 0.67 -8.27 23.24
CA SER A 54 1.40 -7.75 22.10
C SER A 54 1.23 -6.24 21.93
N LEU A 55 2.31 -5.59 21.51
CA LEU A 55 2.26 -4.25 20.91
C LEU A 55 1.82 -4.40 19.45
N VAL A 56 0.87 -3.55 19.03
CA VAL A 56 0.35 -3.52 17.66
C VAL A 56 0.71 -2.18 17.03
N ASN A 57 1.41 -2.21 15.89
CA ASN A 57 1.74 -1.00 15.13
C ASN A 57 1.12 -1.04 13.74
N PHE A 58 0.56 0.08 13.32
CA PHE A 58 -0.04 0.25 12.00
C PHE A 58 0.91 1.01 11.10
N SER A 59 1.08 0.54 9.88
CA SER A 59 1.85 1.20 8.82
C SER A 59 1.18 0.94 7.47
N TYR A 60 1.68 1.59 6.43
CA TYR A 60 1.03 1.56 5.11
C TYR A 60 2.05 1.34 4.01
N GLN A 61 1.63 0.60 2.99
CA GLN A 61 2.41 0.41 1.77
C GLN A 61 1.52 0.60 0.54
N SER A 62 1.95 1.48 -0.38
CA SER A 62 1.42 1.55 -1.74
C SER A 62 2.37 0.86 -2.71
N LYS A 63 1.82 0.08 -3.63
CA LYS A 63 2.51 -0.37 -4.83
C LYS A 63 1.83 0.23 -6.05
N ILE A 64 2.58 1.00 -6.82
CA ILE A 64 2.12 1.55 -8.09
C ILE A 64 2.69 0.66 -9.19
N SER A 65 1.81 0.07 -10.00
CA SER A 65 2.17 -0.68 -11.19
C SER A 65 1.79 0.13 -12.41
N THR A 66 2.75 0.38 -13.30
CA THR A 66 2.53 1.06 -14.57
C THR A 66 2.66 0.04 -15.69
N SER A 67 1.58 -0.15 -16.44
CA SER A 67 1.59 -0.96 -17.65
C SER A 67 2.23 -0.20 -18.80
N ILE A 68 3.01 -0.91 -19.61
CA ILE A 68 3.58 -0.45 -20.90
C ILE A 68 2.50 0.00 -21.90
N PHE A 69 1.24 -0.39 -21.71
CA PHE A 69 0.11 0.02 -22.55
C PHE A 69 -0.70 1.21 -22.01
N GLY A 70 -0.16 1.97 -21.05
CA GLY A 70 -0.71 3.29 -20.66
C GLY A 70 -1.64 3.31 -19.45
N GLY A 71 -1.89 2.17 -18.81
CA GLY A 71 -2.62 2.05 -17.54
C GLY A 71 -1.72 2.12 -16.31
N SER A 72 -2.22 2.69 -15.23
CA SER A 72 -1.59 2.65 -13.90
C SER A 72 -2.59 2.09 -12.90
N SER A 73 -2.20 1.06 -12.17
CA SER A 73 -2.96 0.55 -11.02
C SER A 73 -2.17 0.83 -9.74
N SER A 74 -2.85 1.27 -8.69
CA SER A 74 -2.29 1.31 -7.35
C SER A 74 -2.90 0.19 -6.52
N SER A 75 -2.10 -0.42 -5.67
CA SER A 75 -2.55 -1.30 -4.60
C SER A 75 -2.07 -0.77 -3.27
N HIS A 76 -2.98 -0.75 -2.30
CA HIS A 76 -2.85 -0.13 -1.00
C HIS A 76 -3.02 -1.19 0.07
N THR A 77 -1.96 -1.43 0.85
CA THR A 77 -1.96 -2.45 1.89
C THR A 77 -1.78 -1.80 3.26
N LEU A 78 -2.71 -2.07 4.17
CA LEU A 78 -2.53 -1.78 5.59
C LEU A 78 -1.58 -2.82 6.18
N ILE A 79 -0.47 -2.40 6.76
CA ILE A 79 0.49 -3.29 7.40
C ILE A 79 0.29 -3.23 8.92
N VAL A 80 -0.14 -4.35 9.51
CA VAL A 80 -0.33 -4.48 10.96
C VAL A 80 0.80 -5.33 11.54
N LYS A 81 1.71 -4.70 12.28
CA LYS A 81 2.84 -5.38 12.91
C LYS A 81 2.49 -5.77 14.34
N LEU A 82 2.69 -7.04 14.67
CA LEU A 82 2.45 -7.63 15.99
C LEU A 82 3.80 -7.93 16.65
N PHE A 83 4.04 -7.33 17.81
CA PHE A 83 5.23 -7.54 18.63
C PHE A 83 4.81 -8.15 19.98
N PRO A 84 4.91 -9.48 20.15
CA PRO A 84 4.59 -10.14 21.42
C PRO A 84 5.51 -9.66 22.56
N PHE A 85 4.98 -9.49 23.77
CA PHE A 85 5.77 -9.04 24.94
C PHE A 85 6.54 -10.16 25.64
N GLU A 86 5.99 -11.38 25.67
CA GLU A 86 6.69 -12.52 26.28
C GLU A 86 7.63 -13.17 25.26
N ASN A 87 8.76 -13.72 25.77
CA ASN A 87 9.68 -14.61 25.06
C ASN A 87 8.98 -15.93 24.70
N SER A 88 7.90 -15.86 23.93
CA SER A 88 7.28 -17.02 23.33
C SER A 88 8.21 -17.50 22.23
N GLU A 89 9.08 -18.42 22.59
CA GLU A 89 9.80 -19.28 21.63
C GLU A 89 8.84 -19.97 20.64
N PHE A 90 7.53 -19.87 20.87
CA PHE A 90 6.45 -20.32 19.99
C PHE A 90 5.38 -19.25 19.74
N THR A 91 5.77 -18.17 19.06
CA THR A 91 4.78 -17.38 18.30
C THR A 91 4.44 -18.14 17.01
N SER A 92 3.41 -18.96 17.08
CA SER A 92 2.98 -19.86 15.99
C SER A 92 2.11 -19.15 14.96
N ASN A 93 1.93 -19.78 13.79
CA ASN A 93 0.93 -19.36 12.81
C ASN A 93 -0.48 -19.26 13.42
N THR A 94 -0.83 -20.11 14.39
CA THR A 94 -2.11 -20.06 15.10
C THR A 94 -2.27 -18.75 15.88
N TYR A 95 -1.19 -18.26 16.51
CA TYR A 95 -1.20 -16.96 17.16
C TYR A 95 -1.45 -15.84 16.14
N LEU A 96 -0.71 -15.84 15.03
CA LEU A 96 -0.88 -14.85 13.97
C LEU A 96 -2.33 -14.85 13.44
N GLN A 97 -2.88 -16.01 13.08
CA GLN A 97 -4.25 -16.13 12.58
C GLN A 97 -5.30 -15.63 13.58
N THR A 98 -5.18 -16.00 14.85
CA THR A 98 -6.12 -15.60 15.91
C THR A 98 -6.10 -14.08 16.09
N ARG A 99 -4.89 -13.51 16.19
CA ARG A 99 -4.71 -12.06 16.40
C ARG A 99 -5.12 -11.24 15.18
N SER A 100 -4.81 -11.71 13.97
CA SER A 100 -5.26 -11.10 12.73
C SER A 100 -6.78 -11.02 12.64
N SER A 101 -7.47 -12.10 13.00
CA SER A 101 -8.93 -12.15 12.97
C SER A 101 -9.57 -11.20 13.98
N GLU A 102 -9.05 -11.17 15.21
CA GLU A 102 -9.52 -10.26 16.27
C GLU A 102 -9.35 -8.78 15.85
N ILE A 103 -8.16 -8.41 15.38
CA ILE A 103 -7.87 -7.04 14.98
C ILE A 103 -8.70 -6.65 13.75
N LYS A 104 -8.85 -7.54 12.77
CA LYS A 104 -9.71 -7.27 11.61
C LYS A 104 -11.15 -7.00 12.04
N ASN A 105 -11.70 -7.80 12.95
CA ASN A 105 -13.07 -7.59 13.44
C ASN A 105 -13.23 -6.22 14.13
N VAL A 106 -12.24 -5.79 14.92
CA VAL A 106 -12.26 -4.45 15.53
C VAL A 106 -12.17 -3.37 14.45
N LEU A 107 -11.29 -3.52 13.46
CA LEU A 107 -11.18 -2.57 12.35
C LEU A 107 -12.49 -2.48 11.55
N ASP A 108 -13.13 -3.61 11.25
CA ASP A 108 -14.41 -3.65 10.52
C ASP A 108 -15.56 -2.99 11.33
N GLN A 109 -15.50 -3.00 12.66
CA GLN A 109 -16.49 -2.38 13.55
C GLN A 109 -16.28 -0.87 13.72
N GLU A 110 -15.03 -0.46 13.96
CA GLU A 110 -14.69 0.94 14.25
C GLU A 110 -14.50 1.77 12.99
N MET A 111 -14.25 1.12 11.86
CA MET A 111 -14.03 1.77 10.57
C MET A 111 -15.13 1.34 9.62
N THR A 112 -16.03 2.28 9.34
CA THR A 112 -17.21 2.11 8.47
C THR A 112 -16.86 1.56 7.09
N THR A 113 -15.66 1.88 6.57
CA THR A 113 -15.03 1.20 5.45
C THR A 113 -13.51 1.37 5.49
N LEU A 114 -12.77 0.27 5.37
CA LEU A 114 -11.33 0.28 5.06
C LEU A 114 -11.08 0.60 3.56
N SER A 115 -11.99 1.31 2.90
CA SER A 115 -12.09 1.49 1.44
C SER A 115 -10.84 2.04 0.76
N ASN A 116 -9.89 2.56 1.53
CA ASN A 116 -8.61 3.08 1.04
C ASN A 116 -7.51 2.00 1.01
N PHE A 117 -7.82 0.77 1.41
CA PHE A 117 -6.93 -0.37 1.42
C PHE A 117 -7.58 -1.52 0.65
N ASP A 118 -6.81 -2.14 -0.26
CA ASP A 118 -7.23 -3.34 -0.98
C ASP A 118 -6.94 -4.63 -0.17
N ALA A 119 -6.03 -4.54 0.80
CA ALA A 119 -5.65 -5.66 1.64
C ALA A 119 -5.08 -5.21 2.99
N ILE A 120 -5.08 -6.15 3.95
CA ILE A 120 -4.36 -6.03 5.22
C ILE A 120 -3.27 -7.11 5.27
N ASN A 121 -2.03 -6.71 5.52
CA ASN A 121 -0.90 -7.61 5.75
C ASN A 121 -0.53 -7.61 7.23
N PHE A 122 -0.84 -8.69 7.92
CA PHE A 122 -0.45 -8.90 9.30
C PHE A 122 0.95 -9.51 9.35
N GLN A 123 1.86 -8.88 10.10
CA GLN A 123 3.25 -9.30 10.24
C GLN A 123 3.56 -9.58 11.71
N LEU A 124 3.93 -10.82 12.02
CA LEU A 124 4.41 -11.20 13.34
C LEU A 124 5.91 -10.99 13.42
N ILE A 125 6.34 -10.08 14.29
CA ILE A 125 7.75 -9.75 14.51
C ILE A 125 8.13 -10.23 15.91
N SER A 126 8.50 -11.50 16.01
CA SER A 126 9.07 -12.11 17.21
C SER A 126 10.60 -12.04 17.19
N HIS A 127 11.25 -11.94 18.36
CA HIS A 127 12.71 -11.93 18.46
C HIS A 127 13.37 -13.10 17.70
N ASN A 128 14.40 -12.80 16.91
CA ASN A 128 15.31 -13.75 16.25
C ASN A 128 14.67 -14.80 15.31
N LYS A 129 13.46 -14.57 14.79
CA LYS A 129 12.82 -15.44 13.79
C LYS A 129 12.53 -14.72 12.48
N GLN A 130 12.36 -15.50 11.41
CA GLN A 130 11.80 -14.99 10.16
C GLN A 130 10.42 -14.37 10.42
N ILE A 131 10.16 -13.23 9.78
CA ILE A 131 8.87 -12.55 9.83
C ILE A 131 7.82 -13.50 9.25
N GLN A 132 6.81 -13.83 10.06
CA GLN A 132 5.64 -14.58 9.60
C GLN A 132 4.58 -13.57 9.17
N ASN A 133 3.91 -13.81 8.04
CA ASN A 133 2.89 -12.88 7.54
C ASN A 133 1.67 -13.57 6.95
N ILE A 134 0.52 -12.91 7.06
CA ILE A 134 -0.75 -13.29 6.42
C ILE A 134 -1.33 -12.06 5.73
N ILE A 135 -1.77 -12.21 4.48
CA ILE A 135 -2.45 -11.16 3.72
C ILE A 135 -3.93 -11.53 3.63
N LEU A 136 -4.80 -10.60 4.01
CA LEU A 136 -6.24 -10.70 3.88
C LEU A 136 -6.72 -9.63 2.90
N GLU A 137 -7.40 -10.03 1.82
CA GLU A 137 -8.04 -9.10 0.88
C GLU A 137 -9.34 -8.53 1.51
N LEU A 138 -9.69 -7.29 1.15
CA LEU A 138 -10.79 -6.52 1.73
C LEU A 138 -11.97 -6.35 0.77
#